data_AF-A0A3B8VCJ9-F1
#
_entry.id   AF-A0A3B8VCJ9-F1
#
_cell.length_a   1.000
_cell.length_b   1.000
_cell.length_c   1.000
_cell.angle_alpha   90.00
_cell.angle_beta   90.00
_cell.angle_gamma   90.00
#
_symmetry.space_group_name_H-M   'P 1'
#
loop_
_entity.id
_entity.type
_entity.pdbx_description
1 polymer ?
#
loop_
_entity_poly.entity_id
_entity_poly.type
_entity_poly.pdbx_seq_one_letter_code
_entity_poly.pdbx_strand_id
1 'polypeptide(L)'
;MIEAGNLVATIEAQIKEVLDSHLPLYIKKIIEELALDPEWVERVESRINQEFARKFSEKLSTLDINSLISQNLDESLDKWKNKLLNDFRTNGIVDNAENLELTIMSGAVVAENDLISTRLQTHGDAEIMGTANIKNLIVTGTINTDNQSWDELSKSISDKTLARIDQSWKESLCQQVLDLAKNQGIDFENITIQGSSLVNGNTLNAAITETSIKKTSVLRDLTVAGETHLADTVSVVNKRVGINTQQPEMALGIWDDEVSLIAGKLKQQQAYLGTSRLQSMSIGVNRTPYIDIGTDGLVKINKLKVDQWKIEFSDQPPGHSGTRGDILFNTDPKPGTPFAWQCLGGHRWQAIKGTG
;
A
#
# COMPACT_ATOMS: atom_id res chain seq x y z
N MET A 1 -61.69 85.61 -135.57
CA MET A 1 -61.36 86.85 -134.84
C MET A 1 -61.02 86.39 -133.44
N ILE A 2 -59.73 86.38 -133.11
CA ILE A 2 -59.20 85.50 -132.05
C ILE A 2 -59.37 86.17 -130.69
N GLU A 3 -60.05 85.44 -129.80
CA GLU A 3 -60.63 85.87 -128.53
C GLU A 3 -59.60 85.95 -127.39
N ALA A 4 -59.82 86.90 -126.48
CA ALA A 4 -58.92 87.33 -125.41
C ALA A 4 -58.68 86.31 -124.27
N GLY A 5 -59.20 85.09 -124.35
CA GLY A 5 -59.06 84.05 -123.31
C GLY A 5 -57.70 83.33 -123.27
N ASN A 6 -56.95 83.30 -124.38
CA ASN A 6 -55.68 82.53 -124.48
C ASN A 6 -54.41 83.30 -124.05
N LEU A 7 -54.49 84.61 -123.81
CA LEU A 7 -53.30 85.40 -123.47
C LEU A 7 -52.88 85.28 -121.99
N VAL A 8 -53.84 85.12 -121.08
CA VAL A 8 -53.60 85.12 -119.63
C VAL A 8 -52.87 83.85 -119.18
N ALA A 9 -53.26 82.68 -119.70
CA ALA A 9 -52.63 81.40 -119.36
C ALA A 9 -51.16 81.30 -119.83
N THR A 10 -50.81 82.01 -120.91
CA THR A 10 -49.43 81.99 -121.46
C THR A 10 -48.47 82.85 -120.63
N ILE A 11 -48.97 83.93 -120.00
CA ILE A 11 -48.15 84.82 -119.17
C ILE A 11 -47.82 84.17 -117.81
N GLU A 12 -48.77 83.46 -117.18
CA GLU A 12 -48.51 82.79 -115.89
C GLU A 12 -47.45 81.68 -116.01
N ALA A 13 -47.46 80.92 -117.11
CA ALA A 13 -46.47 79.86 -117.33
C ALA A 13 -45.04 80.43 -117.50
N GLN A 14 -44.89 81.56 -118.21
CA GLN A 14 -43.57 82.18 -118.40
C GLN A 14 -43.01 82.81 -117.13
N ILE A 15 -43.85 83.39 -116.26
CA ILE A 15 -43.37 83.93 -114.97
C ILE A 15 -42.83 82.81 -114.07
N LYS A 16 -43.49 81.65 -114.08
CA LYS A 16 -43.10 80.51 -113.23
C LYS A 16 -41.75 79.91 -113.66
N GLU A 17 -41.50 79.80 -114.97
CA GLU A 17 -40.23 79.29 -115.50
C GLU A 17 -39.05 80.24 -115.24
N VAL A 18 -39.27 81.55 -115.32
CA VAL A 18 -38.25 82.55 -114.98
C VAL A 18 -37.93 82.51 -113.49
N LEU A 19 -38.93 82.30 -112.62
CA LEU A 19 -38.71 82.22 -111.18
C LEU A 19 -37.90 80.98 -110.78
N ASP A 20 -38.20 79.81 -111.35
CA ASP A 20 -37.58 78.56 -110.92
C ASP A 20 -36.14 78.34 -111.47
N SER A 21 -35.80 78.96 -112.61
CA SER A 21 -34.49 78.74 -113.24
C SER A 21 -33.45 79.83 -112.92
N HIS A 22 -33.85 81.09 -112.81
CA HIS A 22 -32.90 82.21 -112.67
C HIS A 22 -32.59 82.58 -111.21
N LEU A 23 -33.49 82.34 -110.25
CA LEU A 23 -33.23 82.65 -108.84
C LEU A 23 -32.04 81.87 -108.25
N PRO A 24 -31.93 80.53 -108.44
CA PRO A 24 -30.85 79.75 -107.83
C PRO A 24 -29.45 80.15 -108.35
N LEU A 25 -29.36 80.50 -109.64
CA LEU A 25 -28.12 80.95 -110.27
C LEU A 25 -27.71 82.36 -109.81
N TYR A 26 -28.67 83.26 -109.62
CA TYR A 26 -28.40 84.61 -109.11
C TYR A 26 -27.94 84.59 -107.64
N ILE A 27 -28.55 83.73 -106.82
CA ILE A 27 -28.15 83.52 -105.41
C ILE A 27 -26.71 82.97 -105.34
N LYS A 28 -26.35 82.03 -106.21
CA LYS A 28 -24.99 81.45 -106.21
C LYS A 28 -23.91 82.50 -106.53
N LYS A 29 -24.17 83.38 -107.50
CA LYS A 29 -23.24 84.46 -107.87
C LYS A 29 -23.08 85.51 -106.76
N ILE A 30 -24.17 85.84 -106.07
CA ILE A 30 -24.15 86.75 -104.90
C ILE A 30 -23.37 86.14 -103.72
N ILE A 31 -23.52 84.83 -103.46
CA ILE A 31 -22.78 84.15 -102.39
C ILE A 31 -21.26 84.15 -102.66
N GLU A 32 -20.84 83.99 -103.92
CA GLU A 32 -19.41 84.04 -104.28
C GLU A 32 -18.81 85.45 -104.19
N GLU A 33 -19.58 86.51 -104.45
CA GLU A 33 -19.14 87.90 -104.23
C GLU A 33 -19.19 88.33 -102.74
N LEU A 34 -20.18 87.86 -101.96
CA LEU A 34 -20.31 88.17 -100.53
C LEU A 34 -19.38 87.36 -99.61
N ALA A 35 -18.87 86.21 -100.05
CA ALA A 35 -17.91 85.41 -99.28
C ALA A 35 -16.55 86.10 -99.10
N LEU A 36 -16.26 87.15 -99.89
CA LEU A 36 -15.06 87.97 -99.77
C LEU A 36 -15.28 89.23 -98.92
N ASP A 37 -16.50 89.47 -98.40
CA ASP A 37 -16.81 90.56 -97.47
C ASP A 37 -16.68 90.07 -96.00
N PRO A 38 -15.65 90.54 -95.27
CA PRO A 38 -15.42 90.15 -93.88
C PRO A 38 -16.60 90.43 -92.95
N GLU A 39 -17.41 91.45 -93.23
CA GLU A 39 -18.55 91.86 -92.37
C GLU A 39 -19.77 90.93 -92.56
N TRP A 40 -19.84 90.21 -93.69
CA TRP A 40 -20.85 89.20 -93.95
C TRP A 40 -20.52 87.88 -93.27
N VAL A 41 -19.24 87.48 -93.27
CA VAL A 41 -18.76 86.26 -92.57
C VAL A 41 -19.02 86.37 -91.07
N GLU A 42 -18.75 87.52 -90.45
CA GLU A 42 -18.99 87.75 -89.02
C GLU A 42 -20.50 87.67 -88.66
N ARG A 43 -21.38 88.15 -89.55
CA ARG A 43 -22.84 88.01 -89.39
C ARG A 43 -23.32 86.57 -89.53
N VAL A 44 -22.71 85.80 -90.43
CA VAL A 44 -23.02 84.36 -90.59
C VAL A 44 -22.51 83.56 -89.38
N GLU A 45 -21.30 83.82 -88.89
CA GLU A 45 -20.79 83.21 -87.64
C GLU A 45 -21.69 83.53 -86.45
N SER A 46 -22.13 84.78 -86.31
CA SER A 46 -23.06 85.19 -85.24
C SER A 46 -24.38 84.41 -85.31
N ARG A 47 -24.94 84.21 -86.51
CA ARG A 47 -26.18 83.44 -86.70
C ARG A 47 -26.00 81.94 -86.51
N ILE A 48 -24.88 81.37 -86.94
CA ILE A 48 -24.57 79.95 -86.72
C ILE A 48 -24.36 79.70 -85.23
N ASN A 49 -23.63 80.57 -84.53
CA ASN A 49 -23.46 80.48 -83.08
C ASN A 49 -24.79 80.63 -82.33
N GLN A 50 -25.69 81.52 -82.79
CA GLN A 50 -27.03 81.63 -82.22
C GLN A 50 -27.89 80.37 -82.45
N GLU A 51 -27.87 79.79 -83.66
CA GLU A 51 -28.62 78.55 -83.93
C GLU A 51 -28.03 77.32 -83.24
N PHE A 52 -26.70 77.24 -83.12
CA PHE A 52 -26.03 76.16 -82.40
C PHE A 52 -26.28 76.27 -80.91
N ALA A 53 -26.21 77.48 -80.33
CA ALA A 53 -26.59 77.74 -78.95
C ALA A 53 -28.07 77.41 -78.71
N ARG A 54 -28.98 77.75 -79.64
CA ARG A 54 -30.41 77.44 -79.55
C ARG A 54 -30.67 75.94 -79.58
N LYS A 55 -30.10 75.20 -80.54
CA LYS A 55 -30.28 73.73 -80.66
C LYS A 55 -29.60 72.96 -79.53
N PHE A 56 -28.44 73.41 -79.05
CA PHE A 56 -27.76 72.81 -77.90
C PHE A 56 -28.55 73.07 -76.62
N SER A 57 -29.10 74.27 -76.44
CA SER A 57 -29.99 74.59 -75.32
C SER A 57 -31.33 73.83 -75.38
N GLU A 58 -31.92 73.63 -76.57
CA GLU A 58 -33.10 72.77 -76.74
C GLU A 58 -32.79 71.33 -76.33
N LYS A 59 -31.68 70.74 -76.80
CA LYS A 59 -31.28 69.37 -76.40
C LYS A 59 -30.91 69.24 -74.93
N LEU A 60 -30.25 70.24 -74.34
CA LEU A 60 -29.90 70.23 -72.91
C LEU A 60 -31.16 70.41 -72.04
N SER A 61 -32.15 71.19 -72.50
CA SER A 61 -33.41 71.39 -71.79
C SER A 61 -34.30 70.13 -71.76
N THR A 62 -34.14 69.23 -72.72
CA THR A 62 -34.82 67.92 -72.74
C THR A 62 -34.14 66.85 -71.91
N LEU A 63 -32.90 67.07 -71.46
CA LEU A 63 -32.19 66.17 -70.55
C LEU A 63 -32.21 66.80 -69.16
N ASP A 64 -33.13 66.36 -68.31
CA ASP A 64 -33.10 66.71 -66.89
C ASP A 64 -31.97 65.92 -66.22
N ILE A 65 -30.75 66.46 -66.33
CA ILE A 65 -29.52 65.89 -65.77
C ILE A 65 -29.64 65.73 -64.25
N ASN A 66 -30.37 66.63 -63.59
CA ASN A 66 -30.60 66.54 -62.14
C ASN A 66 -31.50 65.34 -61.81
N SER A 67 -32.51 65.06 -62.63
CA SER A 67 -33.35 63.87 -62.48
C SER A 67 -32.55 62.57 -62.71
N LEU A 68 -31.73 62.49 -63.75
CA LEU A 68 -30.89 61.31 -64.03
C LEU A 68 -29.82 61.04 -62.95
N ILE A 69 -29.25 62.10 -62.37
CA ILE A 69 -28.28 62.00 -61.28
C ILE A 69 -29.00 61.61 -59.98
N SER A 70 -30.10 62.27 -59.65
CA SER A 70 -30.87 61.98 -58.43
C SER A 70 -31.46 60.57 -58.46
N GLN A 71 -32.00 60.13 -59.60
CA GLN A 71 -32.57 58.79 -59.75
C GLN A 71 -31.50 57.69 -59.62
N ASN A 72 -30.30 57.89 -60.18
CA ASN A 72 -29.19 56.95 -59.99
C ASN A 72 -28.61 56.98 -58.57
N LEU A 73 -28.57 58.16 -57.92
CA LEU A 73 -28.13 58.31 -56.54
C LEU A 73 -29.12 57.66 -55.57
N ASP A 74 -30.41 57.91 -55.74
CA ASP A 74 -31.47 57.33 -54.91
C ASP A 74 -31.55 55.81 -55.10
N GLU A 75 -31.49 55.31 -56.34
CA GLU A 75 -31.44 53.85 -56.58
C GLU A 75 -30.18 53.20 -55.99
N SER A 76 -29.04 53.89 -56.01
CA SER A 76 -27.79 53.39 -55.42
C SER A 76 -27.82 53.44 -53.89
N LEU A 77 -28.36 54.52 -53.31
CA LEU A 77 -28.52 54.68 -51.87
C LEU A 77 -29.53 53.69 -51.31
N ASP A 78 -30.65 53.46 -51.99
CA ASP A 78 -31.64 52.46 -51.58
C ASP A 78 -31.10 51.03 -51.71
N LYS A 79 -30.32 50.72 -52.75
CA LYS A 79 -29.61 49.43 -52.83
C LYS A 79 -28.63 49.23 -51.68
N TRP A 80 -27.86 50.25 -51.31
CA TRP A 80 -26.92 50.15 -50.19
C TRP A 80 -27.61 50.08 -48.84
N LYS A 81 -28.65 50.89 -48.64
CA LYS A 81 -29.44 50.91 -47.40
C LYS A 81 -30.17 49.59 -47.19
N ASN A 82 -30.80 49.03 -48.21
CA ASN A 82 -31.46 47.73 -48.12
C ASN A 82 -30.46 46.59 -47.87
N LYS A 83 -29.28 46.64 -48.53
CA LYS A 83 -28.23 45.63 -48.30
C LYS A 83 -27.62 45.70 -46.89
N LEU A 84 -27.51 46.90 -46.31
CA LEU A 84 -26.99 47.08 -44.96
C LEU A 84 -28.02 46.81 -43.85
N LEU A 85 -29.30 47.11 -44.09
CA LEU A 85 -30.35 46.93 -43.09
C LEU A 85 -30.93 45.52 -43.06
N ASN A 86 -31.04 44.84 -44.21
CA ASN A 86 -31.76 43.57 -44.28
C ASN A 86 -30.84 42.35 -44.42
N ASP A 87 -29.58 42.54 -44.87
CA ASP A 87 -28.64 41.44 -45.12
C ASP A 87 -27.20 41.85 -44.75
N PHE A 88 -26.98 42.29 -43.51
CA PHE A 88 -25.64 42.63 -43.04
C PHE A 88 -24.74 41.39 -42.99
N ARG A 89 -23.99 41.19 -44.07
CA ARG A 89 -22.98 40.12 -44.20
C ARG A 89 -21.62 40.73 -44.48
N THR A 90 -20.69 40.49 -43.58
CA THR A 90 -19.26 40.75 -43.75
C THR A 90 -18.51 39.42 -43.65
N ASN A 91 -17.21 39.42 -43.94
CA ASN A 91 -16.38 38.20 -43.78
C ASN A 91 -16.35 37.69 -42.32
N GLY A 92 -16.71 38.51 -41.33
CA GLY A 92 -16.68 38.15 -39.91
C GLY A 92 -18.03 38.17 -39.20
N ILE A 93 -19.08 38.73 -39.79
CA ILE A 93 -20.42 38.86 -39.20
C ILE A 93 -21.45 38.42 -40.22
N VAL A 94 -22.26 37.44 -39.84
CA VAL A 94 -23.45 37.03 -40.60
C VAL A 94 -24.63 37.15 -39.66
N ASP A 95 -25.53 38.09 -39.94
CA ASP A 95 -26.78 38.21 -39.22
C ASP A 95 -27.83 37.27 -39.85
N ASN A 96 -28.29 36.29 -39.08
CA ASN A 96 -29.45 35.45 -39.40
C ASN A 96 -30.47 35.49 -38.25
N ALA A 97 -30.39 36.48 -37.36
CA ALA A 97 -31.23 36.56 -36.18
C ALA A 97 -32.60 37.14 -36.54
N GLU A 98 -33.66 36.53 -36.00
CA GLU A 98 -35.03 37.07 -36.11
C GLU A 98 -35.35 38.02 -34.95
N ASN A 99 -34.58 37.95 -33.85
CA ASN A 99 -34.72 38.75 -32.64
C ASN A 99 -33.39 39.45 -32.29
N LEU A 100 -33.43 40.38 -31.34
CA LEU A 100 -32.23 41.05 -30.84
C LEU A 100 -31.37 40.06 -30.04
N GLU A 101 -30.25 39.61 -30.61
CA GLU A 101 -29.30 38.71 -29.96
C GLU A 101 -28.08 39.43 -29.36
N LEU A 102 -27.73 40.59 -29.94
CA LEU A 102 -26.51 41.32 -29.60
C LEU A 102 -26.75 42.84 -29.58
N THR A 103 -26.57 43.47 -28.42
CA THR A 103 -26.63 44.92 -28.27
C THR A 103 -25.21 45.47 -28.08
N ILE A 104 -24.77 46.34 -28.98
CA ILE A 104 -23.47 47.03 -28.87
C ILE A 104 -23.70 48.44 -28.33
N MET A 105 -23.14 48.71 -27.15
CA MET A 105 -23.23 50.00 -26.46
C MET A 105 -21.85 50.64 -26.30
N SER A 106 -21.82 51.92 -25.90
CA SER A 106 -20.56 52.55 -25.51
C SER A 106 -20.00 51.88 -24.26
N GLY A 107 -18.96 51.05 -24.44
CA GLY A 107 -18.25 50.38 -23.35
C GLY A 107 -18.78 49.00 -22.95
N ALA A 108 -19.84 48.49 -23.60
CA ALA A 108 -20.39 47.17 -23.32
C ALA A 108 -20.94 46.50 -24.58
N VAL A 109 -20.88 45.17 -24.59
CA VAL A 109 -21.58 44.32 -25.55
C VAL A 109 -22.44 43.37 -24.74
N VAL A 110 -23.74 43.37 -24.98
CA VAL A 110 -24.70 42.53 -24.29
C VAL A 110 -25.13 41.43 -25.26
N ALA A 111 -24.89 40.18 -24.89
CA ALA A 111 -25.56 39.05 -25.50
C ALA A 111 -26.89 38.86 -24.75
N GLU A 112 -28.02 39.07 -25.42
CA GLU A 112 -29.34 39.10 -24.79
C GLU A 112 -29.83 37.70 -24.39
N ASN A 113 -29.35 36.67 -25.10
CA ASN A 113 -29.67 35.26 -24.86
C ASN A 113 -28.38 34.47 -24.57
N ASP A 114 -28.03 33.53 -25.44
CA ASP A 114 -26.88 32.64 -25.26
C ASP A 114 -25.63 33.17 -25.98
N LEU A 115 -24.53 33.26 -25.24
CA LEU A 115 -23.20 33.48 -25.83
C LEU A 115 -22.52 32.13 -26.08
N ILE A 116 -22.57 31.65 -27.32
CA ILE A 116 -21.86 30.43 -27.74
C ILE A 116 -20.51 30.83 -28.35
N SER A 117 -19.41 30.45 -27.70
CA SER A 117 -18.06 30.71 -28.19
C SER A 117 -17.15 29.50 -28.01
N THR A 118 -16.21 29.30 -28.94
CA THR A 118 -15.13 28.32 -28.79
C THR A 118 -14.14 28.72 -27.70
N ARG A 119 -13.96 30.03 -27.47
CA ARG A 119 -13.04 30.56 -26.46
C ARG A 119 -13.56 31.91 -25.96
N LEU A 120 -13.78 31.97 -24.64
CA LEU A 120 -13.99 33.22 -23.93
C LEU A 120 -12.70 33.56 -23.17
N GLN A 121 -12.12 34.72 -23.42
CA GLN A 121 -10.93 35.22 -22.73
C GLN A 121 -11.20 36.65 -22.27
N THR A 122 -11.11 36.87 -20.96
CA THR A 122 -11.20 38.20 -20.35
C THR A 122 -9.78 38.70 -20.00
N HIS A 123 -9.51 39.98 -20.17
CA HIS A 123 -8.23 40.58 -19.78
C HIS A 123 -8.18 40.93 -18.28
N GLY A 124 -9.35 41.03 -17.64
CA GLY A 124 -9.52 41.20 -16.20
C GLY A 124 -10.51 40.20 -15.63
N ASP A 125 -11.26 40.63 -14.63
CA ASP A 125 -12.17 39.76 -13.89
C ASP A 125 -13.40 39.36 -14.72
N ALA A 126 -13.84 38.12 -14.52
CA ALA A 126 -15.10 37.60 -15.04
C ALA A 126 -16.04 37.35 -13.85
N GLU A 127 -17.13 38.10 -13.76
CA GLU A 127 -18.12 37.95 -12.71
C GLU A 127 -19.34 37.18 -13.24
N ILE A 128 -19.74 36.13 -12.52
CA ILE A 128 -20.92 35.32 -12.84
C ILE A 128 -21.92 35.51 -11.71
N MET A 129 -23.03 36.20 -11.99
CA MET A 129 -24.06 36.53 -10.99
C MET A 129 -24.87 35.31 -10.51
N GLY A 130 -24.83 34.21 -11.26
CA GLY A 130 -25.55 32.97 -10.95
C GLY A 130 -24.61 31.77 -10.81
N THR A 131 -25.00 30.65 -11.38
CA THR A 131 -24.25 29.39 -11.29
C THR A 131 -23.39 29.17 -12.54
N ALA A 132 -22.12 28.84 -12.34
CA ALA A 132 -21.23 28.35 -13.40
C ALA A 132 -21.23 26.82 -13.41
N ASN A 133 -21.71 26.19 -14.49
CA ASN A 133 -21.59 24.74 -14.69
C ASN A 133 -20.38 24.43 -15.58
N ILE A 134 -19.31 23.90 -14.98
CA ILE A 134 -18.03 23.64 -15.65
C ILE A 134 -17.70 22.15 -15.52
N LYS A 135 -17.55 21.46 -16.65
CA LYS A 135 -17.19 20.02 -16.65
C LYS A 135 -15.79 19.76 -16.12
N ASN A 136 -14.81 20.56 -16.56
CA ASN A 136 -13.41 20.46 -16.18
C ASN A 136 -12.91 21.84 -15.75
N LEU A 137 -12.81 22.07 -14.44
CA LEU A 137 -12.30 23.31 -13.88
C LEU A 137 -10.82 23.11 -13.53
N ILE A 138 -9.95 23.95 -14.09
CA ILE A 138 -8.54 24.04 -13.73
C ILE A 138 -8.30 25.43 -13.16
N VAL A 139 -7.90 25.52 -11.89
CA VAL A 139 -7.54 26.77 -11.23
C VAL A 139 -6.03 26.75 -11.00
N THR A 140 -5.31 27.69 -11.60
CA THR A 140 -3.85 27.83 -11.44
C THR A 140 -3.45 28.78 -10.31
N GLY A 141 -4.41 29.59 -9.83
CA GLY A 141 -4.26 30.48 -8.69
C GLY A 141 -4.89 29.91 -7.42
N THR A 142 -5.39 30.79 -6.56
CA THR A 142 -6.04 30.43 -5.30
C THR A 142 -7.54 30.29 -5.46
N ILE A 143 -8.13 29.32 -4.77
CA ILE A 143 -9.57 29.24 -4.53
C ILE A 143 -9.82 29.75 -3.12
N ASN A 144 -10.86 30.58 -2.93
CA ASN A 144 -11.28 30.95 -1.58
C ASN A 144 -11.84 29.72 -0.87
N THR A 145 -11.16 29.30 0.20
CA THR A 145 -11.50 28.13 1.01
C THR A 145 -12.44 28.44 2.18
N ASP A 146 -12.71 29.72 2.45
CA ASP A 146 -13.48 30.17 3.61
C ASP A 146 -14.97 30.26 3.24
N ASN A 147 -15.54 29.15 2.77
CA ASN A 147 -16.96 29.08 2.47
C ASN A 147 -17.57 27.73 2.88
N GLN A 148 -18.90 27.74 3.04
CA GLN A 148 -19.67 26.57 3.49
C GLN A 148 -19.45 25.32 2.61
N SER A 149 -19.23 25.49 1.30
CA SER A 149 -19.01 24.37 0.38
C SER A 149 -17.67 23.68 0.60
N TRP A 150 -16.63 24.42 0.98
CA TRP A 150 -15.34 23.85 1.38
C TRP A 150 -15.42 23.12 2.72
N ASP A 151 -16.17 23.64 3.68
CA ASP A 151 -16.41 22.96 4.95
C ASP A 151 -17.15 21.63 4.75
N GLU A 152 -18.18 21.61 3.90
CA GLU A 152 -18.91 20.39 3.55
C GLU A 152 -18.03 19.36 2.82
N LEU A 153 -17.17 19.80 1.90
CA LEU A 153 -16.22 18.94 1.21
C LEU A 153 -15.16 18.37 2.17
N SER A 154 -14.57 19.23 3.00
CA SER A 154 -13.57 18.85 4.01
C SER A 154 -14.14 17.84 5.00
N LYS A 155 -15.38 18.07 5.45
CA LYS A 155 -16.11 17.14 6.31
C LYS A 155 -16.38 15.81 5.60
N SER A 156 -16.83 15.83 4.35
CA SER A 156 -17.06 14.61 3.55
C SER A 156 -15.77 13.80 3.34
N ILE A 157 -14.65 14.47 3.08
CA ILE A 157 -13.32 13.83 2.96
C ILE A 157 -12.89 13.23 4.30
N SER A 158 -13.06 13.97 5.39
CA SER A 158 -12.74 13.51 6.75
C SER A 158 -13.58 12.30 7.15
N ASP A 159 -14.89 12.36 6.94
CA ASP A 159 -15.85 11.29 7.24
C ASP A 159 -15.55 10.03 6.40
N LYS A 160 -15.25 10.18 5.11
CA LYS A 160 -14.83 9.05 4.25
C LYS A 160 -13.48 8.46 4.64
N THR A 161 -12.57 9.28 5.15
CA THR A 161 -11.24 8.82 5.61
C THR A 161 -11.37 8.05 6.92
N LEU A 162 -12.15 8.57 7.87
CA LEU A 162 -12.48 7.89 9.12
C LEU A 162 -13.27 6.59 8.89
N ALA A 163 -14.22 6.58 7.96
CA ALA A 163 -14.96 5.36 7.60
C ALA A 163 -14.07 4.30 6.93
N ARG A 164 -12.96 4.69 6.29
CA ARG A 164 -11.95 3.78 5.75
C ARG A 164 -10.94 3.29 6.80
N ILE A 165 -10.87 3.94 7.96
CA ILE A 165 -10.19 3.41 9.15
C ILE A 165 -11.18 2.47 9.83
N ASP A 166 -11.39 1.30 9.22
CA ASP A 166 -12.34 0.31 9.70
C ASP A 166 -11.66 -0.75 10.59
N GLN A 167 -12.46 -1.73 10.98
CA GLN A 167 -12.02 -2.92 11.71
C GLN A 167 -10.91 -3.68 10.97
N SER A 168 -10.92 -3.72 9.63
CA SER A 168 -9.94 -4.44 8.82
C SER A 168 -8.54 -3.80 8.89
N TRP A 169 -8.45 -2.47 8.99
CA TRP A 169 -7.17 -1.80 9.21
C TRP A 169 -6.60 -2.13 10.59
N LYS A 170 -7.44 -2.15 11.63
CA LYS A 170 -7.03 -2.57 12.98
C LYS A 170 -6.58 -4.02 13.02
N GLU A 171 -7.32 -4.91 12.38
CA GLU A 171 -6.98 -6.33 12.27
C GLU A 171 -5.67 -6.53 11.51
N SER A 172 -5.48 -5.83 10.40
CA SER A 172 -4.24 -5.86 9.63
C SER A 172 -3.04 -5.34 10.43
N LEU A 173 -3.21 -4.25 11.19
CA LEU A 173 -2.15 -3.72 12.04
C LEU A 173 -1.78 -4.70 13.16
N CYS A 174 -2.78 -5.29 13.85
CA CYS A 174 -2.57 -6.33 14.85
C CYS A 174 -1.87 -7.55 14.26
N GLN A 175 -2.27 -7.98 13.07
CA GLN A 175 -1.68 -9.12 12.39
C GLN A 175 -0.23 -8.84 12.01
N GLN A 176 0.08 -7.65 11.47
CA GLN A 176 1.45 -7.24 11.16
C GLN A 176 2.32 -7.19 12.41
N VAL A 177 1.82 -6.68 13.54
CA VAL A 177 2.55 -6.68 14.82
C VAL A 177 2.79 -8.11 15.32
N LEU A 178 1.79 -8.98 15.24
CA LEU A 178 1.93 -10.40 15.62
C LEU A 178 2.91 -11.15 14.73
N ASP A 179 2.90 -10.89 13.42
CA ASP A 179 3.79 -11.52 12.47
C ASP A 179 5.23 -11.02 12.63
N LEU A 180 5.42 -9.72 12.91
CA LEU A 180 6.72 -9.17 13.28
C LEU A 180 7.25 -9.83 14.56
N ALA A 181 6.41 -9.93 15.60
CA ALA A 181 6.74 -10.57 16.87
C ALA A 181 7.12 -12.05 16.72
N LYS A 182 6.40 -12.80 15.88
CA LYS A 182 6.71 -14.22 15.59
C LYS A 182 8.01 -14.40 14.83
N ASN A 183 8.29 -13.54 13.86
CA ASN A 183 9.40 -13.73 12.92
C ASN A 183 10.72 -13.13 13.41
N GLN A 184 10.68 -12.04 14.16
CA GLN A 184 11.88 -11.35 14.63
C GLN A 184 12.24 -11.69 16.09
N GLY A 185 11.32 -12.35 16.81
CA GLY A 185 11.43 -12.58 18.25
C GLY A 185 10.99 -11.35 19.04
N ILE A 186 10.39 -11.58 20.20
CA ILE A 186 10.05 -10.52 21.14
C ILE A 186 11.22 -10.42 22.13
N ASP A 187 11.77 -9.23 22.29
CA ASP A 187 12.68 -8.98 23.41
C ASP A 187 11.87 -9.03 24.71
N PHE A 188 12.13 -10.04 25.54
CA PHE A 188 11.27 -10.42 26.67
C PHE A 188 11.31 -9.45 27.85
N GLU A 189 12.03 -8.34 27.74
CA GLU A 189 12.28 -7.41 28.84
C GLU A 189 10.99 -6.88 29.49
N ASN A 190 9.88 -6.79 28.73
CA ASN A 190 8.62 -6.18 29.18
C ASN A 190 7.34 -7.02 28.95
N ILE A 191 7.43 -8.34 28.75
CA ILE A 191 6.21 -9.16 28.60
C ILE A 191 5.61 -9.44 29.98
N THR A 192 4.35 -9.07 30.20
CA THR A 192 3.62 -9.35 31.44
C THR A 192 2.56 -10.45 31.25
N ILE A 193 2.46 -11.40 32.19
CA ILE A 193 1.31 -12.29 32.37
C ILE A 193 0.46 -11.72 33.51
N GLN A 194 -0.83 -11.43 33.25
CA GLN A 194 -1.75 -10.84 34.23
C GLN A 194 -1.22 -9.55 34.88
N GLY A 195 -0.53 -8.72 34.10
CA GLY A 195 0.07 -7.46 34.57
C GLY A 195 1.38 -7.61 35.35
N SER A 196 1.90 -8.82 35.54
CA SER A 196 3.19 -9.09 36.18
C SER A 196 4.21 -9.62 35.18
N SER A 197 5.45 -9.13 35.21
CA SER A 197 6.50 -9.55 34.24
C SER A 197 6.69 -11.07 34.19
N LEU A 198 6.80 -11.64 32.99
CA LEU A 198 7.07 -13.06 32.73
C LEU A 198 8.43 -13.48 33.27
N VAL A 199 9.43 -12.61 33.10
CA VAL A 199 10.78 -12.75 33.62
C VAL A 199 11.11 -11.47 34.37
N ASN A 200 11.48 -11.59 35.65
CA ASN A 200 11.93 -10.47 36.45
C ASN A 200 13.34 -10.76 36.95
N GLY A 201 14.32 -10.16 36.27
CA GLY A 201 15.74 -10.42 36.49
C GLY A 201 16.06 -11.91 36.34
N ASN A 202 16.34 -12.57 37.46
CA ASN A 202 16.76 -13.98 37.51
C ASN A 202 15.62 -14.95 37.86
N THR A 203 14.37 -14.48 37.89
CA THR A 203 13.22 -15.30 38.30
C THR A 203 12.17 -15.35 37.21
N LEU A 204 11.56 -16.53 37.06
CA LEU A 204 10.34 -16.70 36.27
C LEU A 204 9.14 -16.27 37.10
N ASN A 205 8.11 -15.77 36.43
CA ASN A 205 6.85 -15.42 37.06
C ASN A 205 6.24 -16.64 37.78
N ALA A 206 5.82 -16.45 39.04
CA ALA A 206 5.25 -17.51 39.87
C ALA A 206 3.91 -18.07 39.34
N ALA A 207 3.24 -17.36 38.42
CA ALA A 207 2.05 -17.87 37.73
C ALA A 207 2.36 -19.01 36.74
N ILE A 208 3.63 -19.24 36.40
CA ILE A 208 4.04 -20.39 35.58
C ILE A 208 4.02 -21.64 36.47
N THR A 209 2.95 -22.42 36.38
CA THR A 209 2.77 -23.68 37.13
C THR A 209 3.21 -24.90 36.33
N GLU A 210 3.30 -24.79 35.00
CA GLU A 210 3.69 -25.87 34.10
C GLU A 210 4.72 -25.36 33.08
N THR A 211 5.76 -26.15 32.84
CA THR A 211 6.81 -25.81 31.89
C THR A 211 7.38 -27.06 31.21
N SER A 212 7.84 -26.91 29.96
CA SER A 212 8.45 -27.99 29.17
C SER A 212 9.78 -27.53 28.60
N ILE A 213 10.84 -27.63 29.41
CA ILE A 213 12.19 -27.19 29.05
C ILE A 213 12.95 -28.35 28.40
N LYS A 214 13.28 -28.22 27.11
CA LYS A 214 14.01 -29.28 26.36
C LYS A 214 15.52 -29.26 26.59
N LYS A 215 16.11 -28.08 26.79
CA LYS A 215 17.55 -27.91 26.97
C LYS A 215 17.82 -26.71 27.84
N THR A 216 18.57 -26.93 28.91
CA THR A 216 19.25 -25.88 29.67
C THR A 216 20.75 -26.00 29.40
N SER A 217 21.52 -24.98 29.77
CA SER A 217 22.98 -25.10 29.79
C SER A 217 23.39 -25.96 30.99
N VAL A 218 23.88 -25.34 32.06
CA VAL A 218 24.23 -26.03 33.31
C VAL A 218 23.21 -25.65 34.38
N LEU A 219 22.49 -26.64 34.91
CA LEU A 219 21.68 -26.47 36.10
C LEU A 219 22.59 -26.62 37.32
N ARG A 220 22.82 -25.53 38.06
CA ARG A 220 23.68 -25.54 39.26
C ARG A 220 22.96 -26.17 40.45
N ASP A 221 21.70 -25.80 40.64
CA ASP A 221 20.88 -26.22 41.77
C ASP A 221 19.49 -26.62 41.28
N LEU A 222 18.95 -27.69 41.85
CA LEU A 222 17.59 -28.16 41.58
C LEU A 222 16.91 -28.51 42.90
N THR A 223 15.89 -27.76 43.26
CA THR A 223 15.01 -28.07 44.40
C THR A 223 13.62 -28.40 43.85
N VAL A 224 13.16 -29.63 44.09
CA VAL A 224 11.84 -30.08 43.66
C VAL A 224 10.98 -30.32 44.89
N ALA A 225 9.82 -29.64 44.95
CA ALA A 225 8.81 -29.92 45.94
C ALA A 225 7.96 -31.10 45.44
N GLY A 226 8.23 -32.31 45.94
CA GLY A 226 7.48 -33.51 45.61
C GLY A 226 8.30 -34.56 44.87
N GLU A 227 7.65 -35.24 43.92
CA GLU A 227 8.26 -36.35 43.19
C GLU A 227 9.14 -35.85 42.04
N THR A 228 10.21 -36.58 41.74
CA THR A 228 11.10 -36.24 40.62
C THR A 228 11.67 -37.50 39.97
N HIS A 229 11.84 -37.46 38.65
CA HIS A 229 12.46 -38.50 37.85
C HIS A 229 13.60 -37.88 37.02
N LEU A 230 14.80 -38.43 37.18
CA LEU A 230 16.03 -37.95 36.55
C LEU A 230 16.60 -39.04 35.64
N ALA A 231 16.55 -38.77 34.33
CA ALA A 231 17.18 -39.59 33.28
C ALA A 231 16.86 -41.10 33.37
N ASP A 232 15.62 -41.43 33.75
CA ASP A 232 15.13 -42.81 33.99
C ASP A 232 15.95 -43.65 34.98
N THR A 233 16.93 -43.02 35.65
CA THR A 233 17.90 -43.66 36.52
C THR A 233 17.58 -43.36 37.97
N VAL A 234 17.33 -42.10 38.33
CA VAL A 234 17.02 -41.74 39.73
C VAL A 234 15.58 -41.29 39.83
N SER A 235 14.86 -41.83 40.80
CA SER A 235 13.50 -41.39 41.13
C SER A 235 13.41 -41.05 42.61
N VAL A 236 12.65 -40.00 42.93
CA VAL A 236 12.24 -39.66 44.29
C VAL A 236 10.73 -39.69 44.32
N VAL A 237 10.16 -40.65 45.04
CA VAL A 237 8.72 -40.93 45.08
C VAL A 237 8.35 -41.25 46.53
N ASN A 238 7.28 -40.67 47.07
CA ASN A 238 6.82 -40.95 48.44
C ASN A 238 7.91 -40.92 49.54
N LYS A 239 8.84 -39.94 49.48
CA LYS A 239 10.00 -39.80 50.39
C LYS A 239 11.02 -40.95 50.31
N ARG A 240 11.06 -41.68 49.21
CA ARG A 240 12.00 -42.77 48.94
C ARG A 240 12.81 -42.46 47.69
N VAL A 241 14.03 -42.98 47.62
CA VAL A 241 14.92 -42.85 46.47
C VAL A 241 15.04 -44.20 45.77
N GLY A 242 14.69 -44.24 44.49
CA GLY A 242 14.90 -45.39 43.62
C GLY A 242 16.03 -45.13 42.62
N ILE A 243 16.95 -46.08 42.46
CA ILE A 243 17.95 -46.11 41.38
C ILE A 243 17.58 -47.25 40.43
N ASN A 244 17.40 -46.93 39.16
CA ASN A 244 16.85 -47.76 38.07
C ASN A 244 15.48 -48.37 38.39
N THR A 245 14.76 -47.89 39.40
CA THR A 245 13.41 -48.31 39.74
C THR A 245 12.57 -47.08 40.09
N GLN A 246 11.31 -47.07 39.64
CA GLN A 246 10.31 -46.05 39.99
C GLN A 246 9.49 -46.46 41.24
N GLN A 247 9.68 -47.69 41.72
CA GLN A 247 8.93 -48.26 42.83
C GLN A 247 9.88 -48.76 43.92
N PRO A 248 10.59 -47.87 44.63
CA PRO A 248 11.49 -48.26 45.71
C PRO A 248 10.71 -48.89 46.88
N GLU A 249 11.13 -50.09 47.28
CA GLU A 249 10.46 -50.87 48.35
C GLU A 249 10.75 -50.32 49.75
N MET A 250 11.92 -49.71 49.95
CA MET A 250 12.35 -49.05 51.18
C MET A 250 12.80 -47.60 50.93
N ALA A 251 13.40 -46.95 51.93
CA ALA A 251 13.87 -45.56 51.83
C ALA A 251 14.88 -45.35 50.69
N LEU A 252 15.72 -46.35 50.43
CA LEU A 252 16.58 -46.46 49.26
C LEU A 252 16.31 -47.83 48.60
N GLY A 253 16.12 -47.84 47.29
CA GLY A 253 16.05 -49.05 46.49
C GLY A 253 16.91 -48.90 45.24
N ILE A 254 17.73 -49.90 44.95
CA ILE A 254 18.58 -49.96 43.76
C ILE A 254 18.22 -51.25 43.04
N TRP A 255 17.88 -51.14 41.76
CA TRP A 255 17.57 -52.27 40.92
C TRP A 255 18.61 -52.37 39.80
N ASP A 256 19.14 -53.55 39.56
CA ASP A 256 20.05 -53.80 38.45
C ASP A 256 19.69 -55.17 37.87
N ASP A 257 18.78 -55.16 36.88
CA ASP A 257 18.17 -56.31 36.23
C ASP A 257 17.60 -57.39 37.18
N GLU A 258 18.42 -58.31 37.64
CA GLU A 258 18.01 -59.39 38.54
C GLU A 258 18.26 -59.07 40.02
N VAL A 259 19.16 -58.11 40.31
CA VAL A 259 19.63 -57.80 41.65
C VAL A 259 18.89 -56.60 42.22
N SER A 260 18.26 -56.78 43.39
CA SER A 260 17.67 -55.69 44.18
C SER A 260 18.46 -55.43 45.47
N LEU A 261 18.93 -54.21 45.69
CA LEU A 261 19.50 -53.78 46.97
C LEU A 261 18.61 -52.71 47.60
N ILE A 262 18.21 -52.92 48.86
CA ILE A 262 17.29 -52.04 49.57
C ILE A 262 17.85 -51.64 50.93
N ALA A 263 17.58 -50.40 51.34
CA ALA A 263 17.90 -49.92 52.67
C ALA A 263 16.77 -49.07 53.26
N GLY A 264 16.47 -49.27 54.54
CA GLY A 264 15.41 -48.52 55.22
C GLY A 264 15.10 -49.02 56.61
N LYS A 265 13.90 -48.70 57.09
CA LYS A 265 13.40 -49.11 58.42
C LYS A 265 12.71 -50.48 58.30
N LEU A 266 13.22 -51.48 59.03
CA LEU A 266 12.59 -52.81 59.10
C LEU A 266 11.46 -52.85 60.12
N LYS A 267 11.72 -52.31 61.30
CA LYS A 267 10.75 -52.15 62.39
C LYS A 267 11.14 -50.95 63.25
N GLN A 268 10.38 -50.67 64.31
CA GLN A 268 10.68 -49.54 65.20
C GLN A 268 12.13 -49.63 65.69
N GLN A 269 12.88 -48.53 65.50
CA GLN A 269 14.30 -48.41 65.89
C GLN A 269 15.25 -49.47 65.29
N GLN A 270 14.90 -50.09 64.16
CA GLN A 270 15.78 -51.03 63.47
C GLN A 270 15.89 -50.68 61.98
N ALA A 271 17.11 -50.38 61.54
CA ALA A 271 17.45 -50.26 60.12
C ALA A 271 17.68 -51.64 59.50
N TYR A 272 17.52 -51.71 58.18
CA TYR A 272 17.80 -52.88 57.36
C TYR A 272 18.52 -52.46 56.10
N LEU A 273 19.49 -53.28 55.71
CA LEU A 273 20.21 -53.24 54.46
C LEU A 273 20.25 -54.69 53.98
N GLY A 274 19.75 -54.94 52.77
CA GLY A 274 19.64 -56.28 52.24
C GLY A 274 18.99 -56.29 50.87
N THR A 275 18.41 -57.42 50.51
CA THR A 275 17.80 -57.65 49.21
C THR A 275 16.31 -57.87 49.38
N SER A 276 15.49 -57.36 48.45
CA SER A 276 14.04 -57.63 48.51
C SER A 276 13.65 -58.99 47.93
N ARG A 277 14.54 -59.61 47.15
CA ARG A 277 14.32 -60.89 46.46
C ARG A 277 15.20 -61.98 47.06
N LEU A 278 14.86 -63.24 46.73
CA LEU A 278 15.65 -64.42 47.08
C LEU A 278 16.92 -64.46 46.22
N GLN A 279 17.93 -63.73 46.67
CA GLN A 279 19.24 -63.62 46.03
C GLN A 279 20.31 -63.54 47.12
N SER A 280 21.55 -63.90 46.80
CA SER A 280 22.66 -63.74 47.72
C SER A 280 23.10 -62.27 47.81
N MET A 281 23.73 -61.91 48.92
CA MET A 281 24.33 -60.59 49.11
C MET A 281 25.76 -60.74 49.62
N SER A 282 26.69 -60.02 49.00
CA SER A 282 28.08 -60.02 49.39
C SER A 282 28.55 -58.61 49.77
N ILE A 283 29.35 -58.52 50.83
CA ILE A 283 30.07 -57.31 51.24
C ILE A 283 31.56 -57.57 51.06
N GLY A 284 32.23 -56.70 50.30
CA GLY A 284 33.59 -56.95 49.82
C GLY A 284 34.42 -55.69 49.59
N VAL A 285 35.73 -55.88 49.38
CA VAL A 285 36.66 -54.81 48.96
C VAL A 285 37.26 -55.23 47.62
N ASN A 286 37.36 -54.29 46.68
CA ASN A 286 37.90 -54.55 45.33
C ASN A 286 37.25 -55.77 44.66
N ARG A 287 35.92 -55.84 44.70
CA ARG A 287 35.11 -56.95 44.16
C ARG A 287 35.43 -58.34 44.73
N THR A 288 36.18 -58.41 45.84
CA THR A 288 36.42 -59.66 46.58
C THR A 288 35.47 -59.72 47.78
N PRO A 289 34.57 -60.71 47.86
CA PRO A 289 33.64 -60.84 48.98
C PRO A 289 34.35 -61.31 50.26
N TYR A 290 34.02 -60.68 51.38
CA TYR A 290 34.51 -61.07 52.72
C TYR A 290 33.38 -61.54 53.63
N ILE A 291 32.17 -61.03 53.43
CA ILE A 291 30.94 -61.49 54.05
C ILE A 291 29.99 -61.86 52.92
N ASP A 292 29.57 -63.11 52.87
CA ASP A 292 28.56 -63.62 51.93
C ASP A 292 27.34 -64.07 52.73
N ILE A 293 26.16 -63.61 52.32
CA ILE A 293 24.86 -64.03 52.85
C ILE A 293 24.19 -64.84 51.74
N GLY A 294 24.04 -66.14 51.96
CA GLY A 294 23.37 -67.04 51.03
C GLY A 294 21.85 -66.82 50.98
N THR A 295 21.20 -67.37 49.95
CA THR A 295 19.73 -67.38 49.84
C THR A 295 19.06 -68.20 50.95
N ASP A 296 19.82 -69.09 51.59
CA ASP A 296 19.43 -69.88 52.76
C ASP A 296 19.64 -69.13 54.10
N GLY A 297 20.16 -67.91 54.06
CA GLY A 297 20.48 -67.10 55.24
C GLY A 297 21.78 -67.50 55.93
N LEU A 298 22.55 -68.46 55.40
CA LEU A 298 23.87 -68.77 55.94
C LEU A 298 24.84 -67.63 55.65
N VAL A 299 25.54 -67.20 56.69
CA VAL A 299 26.54 -66.14 56.59
C VAL A 299 27.93 -66.77 56.61
N LYS A 300 28.69 -66.56 55.54
CA LYS A 300 30.09 -66.96 55.45
C LYS A 300 30.98 -65.73 55.62
N ILE A 301 31.87 -65.79 56.60
CA ILE A 301 32.89 -64.75 56.84
C ILE A 301 34.26 -65.37 56.58
N ASN A 302 34.92 -64.94 55.49
CA ASN A 302 36.18 -65.57 55.05
C ASN A 302 37.37 -65.16 55.91
N LYS A 303 37.36 -63.93 56.44
CA LYS A 303 38.42 -63.38 57.29
C LYS A 303 37.78 -62.55 58.39
N LEU A 304 37.89 -63.01 59.63
CA LEU A 304 37.36 -62.30 60.79
C LEU A 304 38.50 -61.98 61.75
N LYS A 305 38.57 -60.72 62.17
CA LYS A 305 39.48 -60.28 63.23
C LYS A 305 38.64 -59.58 64.31
N VAL A 306 38.76 -60.02 65.54
CA VAL A 306 38.10 -59.43 66.71
C VAL A 306 39.18 -58.76 67.55
N ASP A 307 39.20 -57.42 67.56
CA ASP A 307 40.29 -56.62 68.12
C ASP A 307 41.65 -57.00 67.51
N GLN A 308 42.58 -57.55 68.30
CA GLN A 308 43.88 -58.00 67.83
C GLN A 308 43.89 -59.46 67.36
N TRP A 309 42.86 -60.25 67.69
CA TRP A 309 42.83 -61.70 67.45
C TRP A 309 42.18 -62.06 66.12
N LYS A 310 42.82 -62.95 65.38
CA LYS A 310 42.28 -63.51 64.14
C LYS A 310 41.51 -64.79 64.42
N ILE A 311 40.44 -64.97 63.64
CA ILE A 311 39.72 -66.23 63.52
C ILE A 311 40.01 -66.78 62.12
N GLU A 312 40.65 -67.94 62.09
CA GLU A 312 41.10 -68.60 60.87
C GLU A 312 40.53 -70.03 60.82
N PHE A 313 40.61 -70.65 59.64
CA PHE A 313 40.07 -71.99 59.37
C PHE A 313 41.10 -72.81 58.61
N SER A 314 41.44 -74.01 59.09
CA SER A 314 42.35 -74.96 58.43
C SER A 314 42.13 -76.37 58.97
N ASP A 315 42.55 -77.39 58.23
CA ASP A 315 42.52 -78.80 58.61
C ASP A 315 43.78 -79.25 59.40
N GLN A 316 44.77 -78.36 59.56
CA GLN A 316 46.04 -78.65 60.24
C GLN A 316 46.42 -77.54 61.23
N PRO A 317 47.18 -77.85 62.30
CA PRO A 317 47.71 -76.81 63.19
C PRO A 317 48.63 -75.86 62.40
N PRO A 318 48.59 -74.54 62.67
CA PRO A 318 49.37 -73.60 61.87
C PRO A 318 50.87 -73.79 62.04
N GLY A 319 51.59 -73.87 60.92
CA GLY A 319 53.06 -73.91 60.90
C GLY A 319 53.74 -72.54 61.12
N HIS A 320 52.98 -71.49 61.43
CA HIS A 320 53.45 -70.12 61.62
C HIS A 320 53.10 -69.60 63.03
N SER A 321 53.77 -68.54 63.49
CA SER A 321 53.40 -67.88 64.74
C SER A 321 52.23 -66.94 64.51
N GLY A 322 51.11 -67.18 65.20
CA GLY A 322 50.03 -66.21 65.35
C GLY A 322 50.29 -65.20 66.46
N THR A 323 49.33 -64.30 66.65
CA THR A 323 49.22 -63.41 67.82
C THR A 323 48.63 -64.21 68.99
N ARG A 324 49.12 -63.98 70.21
CA ARG A 324 48.54 -64.63 71.40
C ARG A 324 47.03 -64.32 71.47
N GLY A 325 46.20 -65.37 71.42
CA GLY A 325 44.75 -65.29 71.41
C GLY A 325 44.09 -65.57 70.05
N ASP A 326 44.86 -65.66 68.95
CA ASP A 326 44.32 -66.11 67.65
C ASP A 326 43.70 -67.51 67.78
N ILE A 327 42.57 -67.73 67.11
CA ILE A 327 41.83 -68.99 67.11
C ILE A 327 41.80 -69.55 65.68
N LEU A 328 42.25 -70.79 65.52
CA LEU A 328 42.09 -71.55 64.29
C LEU A 328 41.03 -72.64 64.52
N PHE A 329 39.92 -72.60 63.80
CA PHE A 329 38.93 -73.68 63.81
C PHE A 329 39.37 -74.80 62.85
N ASN A 330 39.28 -76.04 63.33
CA ASN A 330 39.54 -77.21 62.51
C ASN A 330 38.40 -77.42 61.51
N THR A 331 38.70 -77.38 60.21
CA THR A 331 37.71 -77.61 59.14
C THR A 331 37.42 -79.08 58.87
N ASP A 332 38.23 -80.00 59.41
CA ASP A 332 38.06 -81.47 59.31
C ASP A 332 38.32 -82.14 60.68
N PRO A 333 37.46 -81.90 61.69
CA PRO A 333 37.63 -82.50 63.01
C PRO A 333 37.32 -84.01 62.97
N LYS A 334 38.36 -84.83 63.15
CA LYS A 334 38.27 -86.29 63.29
C LYS A 334 38.16 -86.69 64.76
N PRO A 335 37.58 -87.88 65.08
CA PRO A 335 37.59 -88.41 66.43
C PRO A 335 39.01 -88.39 67.05
N GLY A 336 39.15 -87.81 68.24
CA GLY A 336 40.43 -87.67 68.94
C GLY A 336 41.30 -86.47 68.53
N THR A 337 40.94 -85.75 67.47
CA THR A 337 41.64 -84.51 67.05
C THR A 337 41.03 -83.26 67.69
N PRO A 338 41.80 -82.17 67.83
CA PRO A 338 41.27 -80.90 68.34
C PRO A 338 40.21 -80.31 67.40
N PHE A 339 39.19 -79.66 67.94
CA PHE A 339 38.21 -78.93 67.13
C PHE A 339 38.69 -77.52 66.79
N ALA A 340 39.64 -77.00 67.56
CA ALA A 340 40.29 -75.71 67.32
C ALA A 340 41.67 -75.66 67.98
N TRP A 341 42.45 -74.64 67.65
CA TRP A 341 43.71 -74.31 68.30
C TRP A 341 43.74 -72.83 68.70
N GLN A 342 44.27 -72.55 69.90
CA GLN A 342 44.53 -71.19 70.36
C GLN A 342 46.03 -70.87 70.30
N CYS A 343 46.42 -69.75 69.72
CA CYS A 343 47.81 -69.33 69.72
C CYS A 343 48.21 -68.78 71.11
N LEU A 344 49.31 -69.27 71.67
CA LEU A 344 49.93 -68.79 72.90
C LEU A 344 51.10 -67.82 72.65
N GLY A 345 51.36 -67.49 71.37
CA GLY A 345 52.51 -66.72 70.91
C GLY A 345 53.80 -67.54 70.80
N GLY A 346 54.71 -67.08 69.92
CA GLY A 346 56.02 -67.72 69.71
C GLY A 346 55.91 -69.12 69.11
N HIS A 347 55.13 -69.28 68.04
CA HIS A 347 54.86 -70.57 67.34
C HIS A 347 54.15 -71.65 68.19
N ARG A 348 53.57 -71.30 69.35
CA ARG A 348 52.87 -72.24 70.22
C ARG A 348 51.37 -72.21 69.98
N TRP A 349 50.79 -73.37 69.67
CA TRP A 349 49.36 -73.55 69.47
C TRP A 349 48.82 -74.59 70.46
N GLN A 350 47.87 -74.18 71.30
CA GLN A 350 47.20 -75.03 72.27
C GLN A 350 45.98 -75.67 71.64
N ALA A 351 45.95 -76.99 71.60
CA ALA A 351 44.78 -77.75 71.18
C ALA A 351 43.58 -77.50 72.10
N ILE A 352 42.46 -77.12 71.51
CA ILE A 352 41.16 -77.06 72.18
C ILE A 352 40.40 -78.31 71.75
N LYS A 353 40.15 -79.20 72.71
CA LYS A 353 39.40 -80.44 72.48
C LYS A 353 37.96 -80.24 72.97
N GLY A 354 37.01 -80.80 72.24
CA GLY A 354 35.64 -80.90 72.74
C GLY A 354 35.65 -81.88 73.89
N THR A 355 34.90 -81.58 74.95
CA THR A 355 34.52 -82.59 75.93
C THR A 355 33.56 -83.53 75.23
N GLY A 356 34.09 -84.66 74.73
CA GLY A 356 33.28 -85.81 74.33
C GLY A 356 32.75 -86.54 75.55
#